data_AF-A0A920KDQ8-F1
#
_entry.id   AF-A0A920KDQ8-F1
#
_cell.length_a   1.000
_cell.length_b   1.000
_cell.length_c   1.000
_cell.angle_alpha   90.00
_cell.angle_beta   90.00
_cell.angle_gamma   90.00
#
_symmetry.space_group_name_H-M   'P 1'
#
loop_
_entity.id
_entity.type
_entity.pdbx_description
1 polymer ?
#
loop_
_entity_poly.entity_id
_entity_poly.type
_entity_poly.pdbx_seq_one_letter_code
_entity_poly.pdbx_strand_id
1 'polypeptide(L)'
;MQVRLKYDGADQTIFSDTYYNLLLSGSGTPAAGGDITCNGTFTLQSSTTKYNLSSYTHQTIGASDINEEMEISTGTYDADGDFDATGGEIDFTGNGRLQLAGTVTSLATLSDDNGTVEYDGGTQSVLADTYYNLEIDQSGNKTTAGTVSTEGDITISGGTLDINGNSLYCAGNFSNAGSLISPSTATFYLDGNGANTNLGGFSDTDINIRKSGSSNITTTGNIDCRALALNSGSSNSFIIDGETITVSQYVSVEGGTLQITSGSFTATKNTGSTNLYTGFNLNGGTIDVDGGTMSFGEQSDKTSDLNINGRYFRCFRWNL
;
A
#
# COMPACT_ATOMS: atom_id res chain seq x y z
N MET A 1 27.28 -4.92 -34.58
CA MET A 1 27.33 -3.45 -34.48
C MET A 1 26.12 -3.04 -33.68
N GLN A 2 26.33 -2.60 -32.45
CA GLN A 2 25.26 -2.20 -31.54
C GLN A 2 24.91 -0.74 -31.84
N VAL A 3 23.88 -0.51 -32.65
CA VAL A 3 23.47 0.83 -33.07
C VAL A 3 22.41 1.34 -32.09
N ARG A 4 22.60 2.55 -31.57
CA ARG A 4 21.56 3.31 -30.90
C ARG A 4 20.64 3.88 -31.98
N LEU A 5 19.37 3.50 -31.97
CA LEU A 5 18.39 4.15 -32.83
C LEU A 5 17.90 5.42 -32.15
N LYS A 6 17.85 6.51 -32.91
CA LYS A 6 17.43 7.82 -32.44
C LYS A 6 16.19 8.25 -33.21
N TYR A 7 15.15 8.59 -32.47
CA TYR A 7 14.00 9.34 -32.97
C TYR A 7 14.18 10.79 -32.49
N ASP A 8 14.40 11.72 -33.43
CA ASP A 8 14.70 13.14 -33.15
C ASP A 8 13.87 14.14 -33.96
N GLY A 9 12.88 13.64 -34.71
CA GLY A 9 11.89 14.44 -35.40
C GLY A 9 10.72 14.80 -34.49
N ALA A 10 9.84 15.67 -35.00
CA ALA A 10 8.60 16.00 -34.31
C ALA A 10 7.54 14.88 -34.42
N ASP A 11 6.83 14.62 -33.33
CA ASP A 11 5.64 13.76 -33.26
C ASP A 11 5.80 12.39 -33.95
N GLN A 12 6.93 11.72 -33.67
CA GLN A 12 7.28 10.48 -34.36
C GLN A 12 6.56 9.27 -33.79
N THR A 13 6.05 8.42 -34.67
CA THR A 13 5.62 7.07 -34.30
C THR A 13 6.84 6.15 -34.15
N ILE A 14 7.00 5.57 -32.97
CA ILE A 14 8.03 4.58 -32.66
C ILE A 14 7.49 3.22 -33.10
N PHE A 15 8.20 2.52 -33.97
CA PHE A 15 7.71 1.27 -34.52
C PHE A 15 7.79 0.14 -33.49
N SER A 16 6.88 -0.83 -33.59
CA SER A 16 6.99 -2.06 -32.82
C SER A 16 8.19 -2.85 -33.31
N ASP A 17 9.21 -2.96 -32.46
CA ASP A 17 10.45 -3.67 -32.76
C ASP A 17 11.25 -3.93 -31.47
N THR A 18 12.33 -4.69 -31.61
CA THR A 18 13.38 -4.83 -30.62
C THR A 18 14.55 -3.91 -30.95
N TYR A 19 14.78 -2.92 -30.10
CA TYR A 19 15.91 -2.00 -30.19
C TYR A 19 17.08 -2.49 -29.33
N TYR A 20 18.30 -2.22 -29.79
CA TYR A 20 19.47 -2.43 -28.94
C TYR A 20 19.61 -1.30 -27.92
N ASN A 21 19.63 -0.05 -28.35
CA ASN A 21 19.38 1.11 -27.48
C ASN A 21 18.38 2.01 -28.21
N LEU A 22 17.50 2.65 -27.46
CA LEU A 22 16.48 3.55 -28.00
C LEU A 22 16.61 4.94 -27.34
N LEU A 23 16.76 5.97 -28.17
CA LEU A 23 16.84 7.37 -27.75
C LEU A 23 15.69 8.15 -28.37
N LEU A 24 14.82 8.70 -27.53
CA LEU A 24 13.77 9.64 -27.94
C LEU A 24 14.20 11.05 -27.59
N SER A 25 14.14 11.93 -28.58
CA SER A 25 14.64 13.31 -28.52
C SER A 25 13.95 14.16 -29.59
N GLY A 26 14.36 15.42 -29.75
CA GLY A 26 13.68 16.33 -30.67
C GLY A 26 12.39 16.88 -30.04
N SER A 27 11.67 17.73 -30.76
CA SER A 27 10.45 18.39 -30.25
C SER A 27 9.21 17.49 -30.33
N GLY A 28 8.14 17.82 -29.60
CA GLY A 28 6.83 17.19 -29.78
C GLY A 28 6.68 15.87 -29.02
N THR A 29 5.67 15.09 -29.40
CA THR A 29 5.22 13.90 -28.65
C THR A 29 5.51 12.62 -29.45
N PRO A 30 6.69 12.00 -29.30
CA PRO A 30 6.87 10.62 -29.76
C PRO A 30 5.80 9.71 -29.15
N ALA A 31 5.26 8.80 -29.97
CA ALA A 31 4.21 7.88 -29.55
C ALA A 31 4.54 6.44 -29.96
N ALA A 32 4.30 5.49 -29.06
CA ALA A 32 4.41 4.07 -29.38
C ALA A 32 3.40 3.70 -30.48
N GLY A 33 3.88 3.07 -31.56
CA GLY A 33 3.07 2.52 -32.65
C GLY A 33 2.72 1.04 -32.48
N GLY A 34 3.12 0.44 -31.36
CA GLY A 34 2.97 -0.98 -31.01
C GLY A 34 3.92 -1.34 -29.86
N ASP A 35 4.01 -2.62 -29.52
CA ASP A 35 4.86 -3.09 -28.42
C ASP A 35 6.35 -2.96 -28.76
N ILE A 36 7.14 -2.52 -27.80
CA ILE A 36 8.57 -2.22 -27.95
C ILE A 36 9.39 -3.02 -26.93
N THR A 37 10.53 -3.56 -27.37
CA THR A 37 11.55 -4.08 -26.46
C THR A 37 12.85 -3.31 -26.67
N CYS A 38 13.43 -2.77 -25.61
CA CYS A 38 14.76 -2.17 -25.62
C CYS A 38 15.73 -3.06 -24.82
N ASN A 39 16.59 -3.80 -25.52
CA ASN A 39 17.54 -4.73 -24.89
C ASN A 39 18.64 -4.04 -24.08
N GLY A 40 18.93 -2.79 -24.39
CA GLY A 40 19.92 -1.95 -23.74
C GLY A 40 19.26 -0.72 -23.14
N THR A 41 19.90 0.44 -23.24
CA THR A 41 19.41 1.65 -22.60
C THR A 41 18.27 2.29 -23.40
N PHE A 42 17.17 2.57 -22.71
CA PHE A 42 16.13 3.50 -23.16
C PHE A 42 16.39 4.87 -22.54
N THR A 43 16.40 5.92 -23.37
CA THR A 43 16.51 7.30 -22.90
C THR A 43 15.41 8.16 -23.51
N LEU A 44 14.61 8.79 -22.67
CA LEU A 44 13.73 9.90 -23.04
C LEU A 44 14.42 11.21 -22.68
N GLN A 45 14.73 12.05 -23.66
CA GLN A 45 15.39 13.33 -23.43
C GLN A 45 14.40 14.45 -23.13
N SER A 46 14.85 15.40 -22.31
CA SER A 46 14.14 16.64 -21.99
C SER A 46 13.91 17.62 -23.16
N SER A 47 14.28 17.21 -24.37
CA SER A 47 13.97 17.97 -25.59
C SER A 47 12.59 17.67 -26.14
N THR A 48 12.04 16.50 -25.77
CA THR A 48 10.68 16.09 -26.16
C THR A 48 9.64 16.86 -25.34
N THR A 49 8.38 16.80 -25.74
CA THR A 49 7.27 17.27 -24.89
C THR A 49 6.83 16.16 -23.95
N LYS A 50 6.70 14.94 -24.46
CA LYS A 50 6.42 13.71 -23.70
C LYS A 50 6.61 12.47 -24.56
N TYR A 51 6.67 11.30 -23.96
CA TYR A 51 6.52 10.03 -24.64
C TYR A 51 5.15 9.41 -24.34
N ASN A 52 4.31 9.24 -25.36
CA ASN A 52 2.99 8.62 -25.22
C ASN A 52 3.07 7.10 -25.49
N LEU A 53 2.91 6.30 -24.45
CA LEU A 53 2.89 4.83 -24.54
C LEU A 53 1.51 4.28 -24.95
N SER A 54 0.44 5.05 -24.77
CA SER A 54 -0.95 4.68 -25.05
C SER A 54 -1.35 3.38 -24.35
N SER A 55 -1.59 2.31 -25.11
CA SER A 55 -2.06 1.00 -24.62
C SER A 55 -1.05 -0.12 -24.85
N TYR A 56 0.18 0.22 -25.25
CA TYR A 56 1.19 -0.75 -25.64
C TYR A 56 2.12 -1.09 -24.49
N THR A 57 2.87 -2.16 -24.64
CA THR A 57 3.95 -2.51 -23.73
C THR A 57 5.29 -1.98 -24.24
N HIS A 58 6.06 -1.34 -23.37
CA HIS A 58 7.47 -1.04 -23.62
C HIS A 58 8.30 -1.69 -22.52
N GLN A 59 9.03 -2.75 -22.88
CA GLN A 59 9.96 -3.41 -21.96
C GLN A 59 11.38 -2.90 -22.22
N THR A 60 12.09 -2.49 -21.18
CA THR A 60 13.50 -2.09 -21.23
C THR A 60 14.33 -3.02 -20.33
N ILE A 61 15.11 -3.89 -20.96
CA ILE A 61 16.02 -4.85 -20.31
C ILE A 61 17.23 -4.14 -19.70
N GLY A 62 17.74 -3.10 -20.37
CA GLY A 62 18.80 -2.26 -19.84
C GLY A 62 18.25 -1.14 -18.95
N ALA A 63 19.08 -0.12 -18.71
CA ALA A 63 18.65 1.02 -17.91
C ALA A 63 17.62 1.89 -18.63
N SER A 64 16.69 2.45 -17.87
CA SER A 64 15.72 3.47 -18.29
C SER A 64 16.12 4.83 -17.71
N ASP A 65 16.28 5.83 -18.57
CA ASP A 65 16.63 7.21 -18.22
C ASP A 65 15.56 8.17 -18.76
N ILE A 66 14.67 8.64 -17.88
CA ILE A 66 13.45 9.38 -18.20
C ILE A 66 13.60 10.85 -17.78
N ASN A 67 14.03 11.70 -18.71
CA ASN A 67 14.30 13.13 -18.43
C ASN A 67 13.13 14.06 -18.81
N GLU A 68 11.97 13.53 -19.18
CA GLU A 68 10.75 14.27 -19.57
C GLU A 68 9.51 13.44 -19.19
N GLU A 69 8.31 13.94 -19.45
CA GLU A 69 7.04 13.23 -19.20
C GLU A 69 6.95 11.91 -20.00
N MET A 70 6.73 10.80 -19.29
CA MET A 70 6.25 9.53 -19.85
C MET A 70 4.76 9.38 -19.52
N GLU A 71 3.92 9.43 -20.54
CA GLU A 71 2.46 9.24 -20.42
C GLU A 71 2.08 7.78 -20.65
N ILE A 72 1.46 7.16 -19.65
CA ILE A 72 0.97 5.79 -19.68
C ILE A 72 -0.55 5.81 -19.49
N SER A 73 -1.29 5.43 -20.55
CA SER A 73 -2.76 5.37 -20.47
C SER A 73 -3.23 4.03 -19.92
N THR A 74 -3.32 2.99 -20.76
CA THR A 74 -3.67 1.63 -20.32
C THR A 74 -2.57 0.61 -20.64
N GLY A 75 -1.42 1.10 -21.12
CA GLY A 75 -0.26 0.28 -21.45
C GLY A 75 0.60 -0.04 -20.24
N THR A 76 1.74 -0.66 -20.50
CA THR A 76 2.70 -1.07 -19.48
C THR A 76 4.10 -0.62 -19.87
N TYR A 77 4.76 0.17 -19.01
CA TYR A 77 6.20 0.32 -19.07
C TYR A 77 6.84 -0.69 -18.12
N ASP A 78 7.70 -1.56 -18.62
CA ASP A 78 8.35 -2.63 -17.89
C ASP A 78 9.86 -2.38 -17.83
N ALA A 79 10.37 -2.01 -16.65
CA ALA A 79 11.77 -1.71 -16.40
C ALA A 79 12.47 -2.89 -15.70
N ASP A 80 12.93 -3.84 -16.51
CA ASP A 80 13.77 -4.96 -16.08
C ASP A 80 15.12 -4.49 -15.50
N GLY A 81 15.69 -3.42 -16.07
CA GLY A 81 16.93 -2.79 -15.60
C GLY A 81 16.70 -1.59 -14.66
N ASP A 82 17.79 -0.91 -14.29
CA ASP A 82 17.70 0.27 -13.40
C ASP A 82 16.81 1.37 -14.00
N PHE A 83 16.01 2.02 -13.16
CA PHE A 83 15.06 3.05 -13.56
C PHE A 83 15.41 4.38 -12.90
N ASP A 84 15.57 5.43 -13.70
CA ASP A 84 15.81 6.79 -13.22
C ASP A 84 14.94 7.78 -13.99
N ALA A 85 13.98 8.39 -13.30
CA ALA A 85 13.18 9.49 -13.83
C ALA A 85 13.61 10.87 -13.29
N THR A 86 14.83 11.01 -12.77
CA THR A 86 15.29 12.27 -12.17
C THR A 86 15.14 13.44 -13.15
N GLY A 87 14.25 14.38 -12.82
CA GLY A 87 13.97 15.56 -13.63
C GLY A 87 12.90 15.37 -14.71
N GLY A 88 12.33 14.17 -14.84
CA GLY A 88 11.16 13.88 -15.66
C GLY A 88 9.85 13.81 -14.85
N GLU A 89 8.84 13.16 -15.43
CA GLU A 89 7.52 12.96 -14.86
C GLU A 89 6.95 11.61 -15.36
N ILE A 90 6.27 10.88 -14.48
CA ILE A 90 5.53 9.66 -14.82
C ILE A 90 4.04 9.98 -14.70
N ASP A 91 3.39 10.14 -15.84
CA ASP A 91 1.98 10.52 -15.93
C ASP A 91 1.09 9.33 -16.27
N PHE A 92 0.23 8.91 -15.34
CA PHE A 92 -0.83 7.95 -15.60
C PHE A 92 -2.12 8.65 -16.01
N THR A 93 -2.55 8.48 -17.26
CA THR A 93 -3.84 8.99 -17.76
C THR A 93 -4.96 7.93 -17.78
N GLY A 94 -4.67 6.76 -17.23
CA GLY A 94 -5.58 5.63 -17.13
C GLY A 94 -5.02 4.53 -16.24
N ASN A 95 -5.58 3.33 -16.33
CA ASN A 95 -5.21 2.20 -15.46
C ASN A 95 -3.96 1.44 -15.97
N GLY A 96 -2.98 2.16 -16.52
CA GLY A 96 -1.72 1.60 -16.99
C GLY A 96 -0.79 1.18 -15.85
N ARG A 97 0.36 0.61 -16.21
CA ARG A 97 1.30 0.03 -15.25
C ARG A 97 2.73 0.51 -15.49
N LEU A 98 3.46 0.73 -14.40
CA LEU A 98 4.92 0.86 -14.37
C LEU A 98 5.47 -0.30 -13.53
N GLN A 99 6.16 -1.24 -14.16
CA GLN A 99 6.79 -2.40 -13.52
C GLN A 99 8.28 -2.13 -13.35
N LEU A 100 8.80 -2.40 -12.15
CA LEU A 100 10.13 -2.00 -11.72
C LEU A 100 10.83 -3.20 -11.11
N ALA A 101 11.67 -3.88 -11.89
CA ALA A 101 12.45 -5.03 -11.41
C ALA A 101 13.89 -4.65 -11.02
N GLY A 102 14.43 -3.59 -11.62
CA GLY A 102 15.76 -3.06 -11.32
C GLY A 102 15.84 -2.14 -10.09
N THR A 103 16.95 -1.42 -9.96
CA THR A 103 17.11 -0.38 -8.94
C THR A 103 16.36 0.88 -9.36
N VAL A 104 15.49 1.41 -8.49
CA VAL A 104 14.75 2.65 -8.76
C VAL A 104 15.47 3.81 -8.09
N THR A 105 16.02 4.71 -8.89
CA THR A 105 16.72 5.91 -8.41
C THR A 105 15.73 7.04 -8.07
N SER A 106 14.74 7.24 -8.92
CA SER A 106 13.72 8.29 -8.77
C SER A 106 12.51 7.98 -9.65
N LEU A 107 11.31 8.30 -9.16
CA LEU A 107 10.07 8.40 -9.96
C LEU A 107 9.74 9.86 -10.33
N ALA A 108 10.53 10.82 -9.81
CA ALA A 108 10.31 12.25 -9.90
C ALA A 108 8.89 12.68 -9.52
N THR A 109 8.16 13.36 -10.41
CA THR A 109 6.73 13.60 -10.21
C THR A 109 5.97 12.39 -10.73
N LEU A 110 5.13 11.81 -9.87
CA LEU A 110 4.33 10.62 -10.14
C LEU A 110 2.84 10.97 -10.00
N SER A 111 2.01 10.55 -10.94
CA SER A 111 0.54 10.66 -10.81
C SER A 111 0.01 9.84 -9.63
N ASP A 112 -0.89 10.43 -8.87
CA ASP A 112 -1.52 9.84 -7.69
C ASP A 112 -3.04 9.63 -7.84
N ASP A 113 -3.61 9.82 -9.04
CA ASP A 113 -5.04 9.67 -9.34
C ASP A 113 -5.37 8.41 -10.18
N ASN A 114 -4.38 7.82 -10.84
CA ASN A 114 -4.53 6.69 -11.75
C ASN A 114 -3.29 5.77 -11.78
N GLY A 115 -3.44 4.60 -12.41
CA GLY A 115 -2.35 3.66 -12.69
C GLY A 115 -1.90 2.78 -11.51
N THR A 116 -0.90 1.93 -11.79
CA THR A 116 -0.26 1.07 -10.79
C THR A 116 1.24 1.12 -10.95
N VAL A 117 1.95 1.34 -9.85
CA VAL A 117 3.39 1.08 -9.76
C VAL A 117 3.60 -0.27 -9.11
N GLU A 118 4.37 -1.13 -9.76
CA GLU A 118 4.68 -2.48 -9.32
C GLU A 118 6.19 -2.63 -9.08
N TYR A 119 6.57 -3.05 -7.88
CA TYR A 119 7.93 -3.49 -7.57
C TYR A 119 8.00 -5.00 -7.68
N ASP A 120 8.46 -5.50 -8.83
CA ASP A 120 8.50 -6.91 -9.22
C ASP A 120 9.93 -7.48 -9.29
N GLY A 121 10.92 -6.79 -8.74
CA GLY A 121 12.29 -7.30 -8.67
C GLY A 121 12.49 -8.35 -7.58
N GLY A 122 13.75 -8.66 -7.25
CA GLY A 122 14.09 -9.48 -6.09
C GLY A 122 14.00 -8.71 -4.77
N THR A 123 15.16 -8.38 -4.19
CA THR A 123 15.25 -7.42 -3.09
C THR A 123 15.31 -6.01 -3.66
N GLN A 124 14.45 -5.11 -3.17
CA GLN A 124 14.38 -3.74 -3.66
C GLN A 124 14.11 -2.74 -2.54
N SER A 125 14.43 -1.48 -2.83
CA SER A 125 13.99 -0.34 -2.04
C SER A 125 12.71 0.23 -2.66
N VAL A 126 11.63 0.30 -1.89
CA VAL A 126 10.40 1.01 -2.28
C VAL A 126 10.58 2.47 -1.92
N LEU A 127 10.42 3.38 -2.89
CA LEU A 127 10.64 4.80 -2.64
C LEU A 127 9.55 5.37 -1.73
N ALA A 128 9.94 6.34 -0.91
CA ALA A 128 9.00 7.12 -0.13
C ALA A 128 8.26 8.08 -1.05
N ASP A 129 7.00 7.78 -1.34
CA ASP A 129 6.18 8.54 -2.29
C ASP A 129 4.68 8.33 -2.03
N THR A 130 3.86 9.10 -2.73
CA THR A 130 2.42 8.85 -2.86
C THR A 130 2.15 8.20 -4.20
N TYR A 131 1.62 6.99 -4.17
CA TYR A 131 1.20 6.25 -5.36
C TYR A 131 -0.33 6.34 -5.49
N TYR A 132 -0.88 6.12 -6.68
CA TYR A 132 -2.30 5.75 -6.74
C TYR A 132 -2.45 4.31 -6.24
N ASN A 133 -2.12 3.30 -7.05
CA ASN A 133 -2.00 1.91 -6.60
C ASN A 133 -0.53 1.50 -6.49
N LEU A 134 -0.22 0.73 -5.44
CA LEU A 134 1.09 0.12 -5.24
C LEU A 134 0.97 -1.41 -5.21
N GLU A 135 1.78 -2.09 -6.02
CA GLU A 135 1.87 -3.53 -6.05
C GLU A 135 3.29 -4.01 -5.68
N ILE A 136 3.35 -5.00 -4.80
CA ILE A 136 4.56 -5.71 -4.41
C ILE A 136 4.43 -7.15 -4.90
N ASP A 137 5.27 -7.53 -5.86
CA ASP A 137 5.26 -8.86 -6.46
C ASP A 137 6.62 -9.57 -6.34
N GLN A 138 6.65 -10.83 -6.77
CA GLN A 138 7.80 -11.72 -6.76
C GLN A 138 8.41 -11.94 -5.37
N SER A 139 9.34 -12.91 -5.29
CA SER A 139 10.02 -13.21 -4.02
C SER A 139 10.99 -12.09 -3.60
N GLY A 140 11.39 -12.08 -2.32
CA GLY A 140 12.37 -11.13 -1.79
C GLY A 140 11.73 -10.01 -0.97
N ASN A 141 12.58 -9.23 -0.30
CA ASN A 141 12.15 -8.13 0.55
C ASN A 141 12.11 -6.83 -0.24
N LYS A 142 10.96 -6.17 -0.22
CA LYS A 142 10.76 -4.82 -0.72
C LYS A 142 10.69 -3.91 0.49
N THR A 143 11.77 -3.20 0.77
CA THR A 143 11.91 -2.40 1.99
C THR A 143 11.62 -0.93 1.70
N THR A 144 10.68 -0.33 2.43
CA THR A 144 10.37 1.09 2.26
C THR A 144 11.53 1.98 2.72
N ALA A 145 11.87 2.99 1.90
CA ALA A 145 12.89 3.98 2.21
C ALA A 145 12.40 5.10 3.14
N GLY A 146 11.09 5.19 3.37
CA GLY A 146 10.44 6.19 4.18
C GLY A 146 8.93 5.98 4.21
N THR A 147 8.17 7.04 4.42
CA THR A 147 6.69 6.96 4.42
C THR A 147 6.19 6.66 3.01
N VAL A 148 5.25 5.72 2.91
CA VAL A 148 4.55 5.36 1.67
C VAL A 148 3.07 5.62 1.86
N SER A 149 2.44 6.29 0.91
CA SER A 149 1.00 6.53 0.86
C SER A 149 0.41 6.04 -0.46
N THR A 150 -0.85 5.62 -0.42
CA THR A 150 -1.63 5.28 -1.61
C THR A 150 -2.99 5.96 -1.56
N GLU A 151 -3.37 6.60 -2.66
CA GLU A 151 -4.74 7.11 -2.88
C GLU A 151 -5.71 6.00 -3.34
N GLY A 152 -5.16 4.90 -3.85
CA GLY A 152 -5.83 3.67 -4.24
C GLY A 152 -5.40 2.45 -3.40
N ASP A 153 -5.29 1.30 -4.03
CA ASP A 153 -5.06 0.01 -3.39
C ASP A 153 -3.56 -0.27 -3.14
N ILE A 154 -3.28 -1.02 -2.07
CA ILE A 154 -1.99 -1.69 -1.87
C ILE A 154 -2.19 -3.19 -2.03
N THR A 155 -1.43 -3.81 -2.94
CA THR A 155 -1.46 -5.25 -3.18
C THR A 155 -0.07 -5.85 -2.94
N ILE A 156 0.00 -6.88 -2.09
CA ILE A 156 1.17 -7.75 -1.99
C ILE A 156 0.75 -9.08 -2.64
N SER A 157 1.06 -9.26 -3.92
CA SER A 157 0.77 -10.49 -4.66
C SER A 157 1.78 -11.59 -4.33
N GLY A 158 2.99 -11.21 -3.94
CA GLY A 158 4.08 -12.11 -3.55
C GLY A 158 5.16 -11.42 -2.71
N GLY A 159 6.05 -12.22 -2.13
CA GLY A 159 7.20 -11.71 -1.39
C GLY A 159 6.85 -11.05 -0.04
N THR A 160 7.66 -10.05 0.31
CA THR A 160 7.57 -9.34 1.60
C THR A 160 7.65 -7.84 1.38
N LEU A 161 6.64 -7.10 1.84
CA LEU A 161 6.73 -5.66 2.08
C LEU A 161 7.25 -5.42 3.50
N ASP A 162 8.45 -4.88 3.60
CA ASP A 162 9.07 -4.48 4.87
C ASP A 162 8.94 -2.96 5.04
N ILE A 163 8.06 -2.54 5.95
CA ILE A 163 7.84 -1.11 6.19
C ILE A 163 8.89 -0.48 7.10
N ASN A 164 9.88 -1.22 7.61
CA ASN A 164 11.11 -0.69 8.22
C ASN A 164 10.90 0.39 9.30
N GLY A 165 9.87 0.29 10.13
CA GLY A 165 9.52 1.31 11.14
C GLY A 165 8.83 2.56 10.57
N ASN A 166 8.64 2.66 9.26
CA ASN A 166 7.99 3.78 8.60
C ASN A 166 6.46 3.72 8.73
N SER A 167 5.80 4.79 8.29
CA SER A 167 4.34 4.82 8.16
C SER A 167 3.92 4.33 6.78
N LEU A 168 2.86 3.53 6.75
CA LEU A 168 2.17 3.11 5.54
C LEU A 168 0.75 3.67 5.57
N TYR A 169 0.29 4.30 4.50
CA TYR A 169 -1.09 4.81 4.38
C TYR A 169 -1.79 4.12 3.20
N CYS A 170 -2.96 3.56 3.45
CA CYS A 170 -3.80 2.93 2.42
C CYS A 170 -5.20 3.54 2.44
N ALA A 171 -5.53 4.22 1.35
CA ALA A 171 -6.87 4.76 1.14
C ALA A 171 -7.80 3.70 0.52
N GLY A 172 -7.32 2.89 -0.42
CA GLY A 172 -8.06 1.78 -1.01
C GLY A 172 -7.94 0.48 -0.21
N ASN A 173 -8.16 -0.64 -0.88
CA ASN A 173 -8.03 -1.99 -0.33
C ASN A 173 -6.56 -2.35 -0.06
N PHE A 174 -6.33 -3.02 1.06
CA PHE A 174 -5.09 -3.75 1.30
C PHE A 174 -5.30 -5.23 1.02
N SER A 175 -4.66 -5.76 0.00
CA SER A 175 -4.68 -7.19 -0.33
C SER A 175 -3.32 -7.81 -0.07
N ASN A 176 -3.25 -8.91 0.69
CA ASN A 176 -1.97 -9.53 1.04
C ASN A 176 -1.99 -11.06 0.85
N ALA A 177 -1.24 -11.52 -0.15
CA ALA A 177 -0.91 -12.92 -0.39
C ALA A 177 0.54 -13.26 0.00
N GLY A 178 1.35 -12.25 0.37
CA GLY A 178 2.71 -12.37 0.86
C GLY A 178 2.81 -12.04 2.35
N SER A 179 3.84 -11.26 2.71
CA SER A 179 4.06 -10.80 4.09
C SER A 179 4.15 -9.28 4.17
N LEU A 180 3.53 -8.71 5.22
CA LEU A 180 3.77 -7.35 5.67
C LEU A 180 4.50 -7.41 7.01
N ILE A 181 5.71 -6.84 7.09
CA ILE A 181 6.55 -6.90 8.29
C ILE A 181 7.16 -5.55 8.65
N SER A 182 7.64 -5.43 9.89
CA SER A 182 8.49 -4.31 10.30
C SER A 182 9.48 -4.73 11.39
N PRO A 183 10.79 -4.45 11.26
CA PRO A 183 11.81 -4.75 12.27
C PRO A 183 11.74 -3.85 13.52
N SER A 184 10.90 -2.81 13.50
CA SER A 184 10.68 -1.90 14.62
C SER A 184 9.27 -1.33 14.58
N THR A 185 8.86 -0.63 15.64
CA THR A 185 7.47 -0.13 15.72
C THR A 185 7.12 0.77 14.55
N ALA A 186 6.15 0.33 13.73
CA ALA A 186 5.63 1.03 12.57
C ALA A 186 4.14 1.35 12.74
N THR A 187 3.57 2.15 11.83
CA THR A 187 2.12 2.37 11.81
C THR A 187 1.57 2.19 10.41
N PHE A 188 0.54 1.35 10.30
CA PHE A 188 -0.30 1.21 9.13
C PHE A 188 -1.61 1.98 9.33
N TYR A 189 -1.79 3.04 8.57
CA TYR A 189 -2.99 3.87 8.53
C TYR A 189 -3.96 3.38 7.48
N LEU A 190 -5.21 3.23 7.90
CA LEU A 190 -6.35 2.85 7.07
C LEU A 190 -7.29 4.05 7.03
N ASP A 191 -7.15 4.82 5.96
CA ASP A 191 -7.91 6.05 5.80
C ASP A 191 -9.25 5.76 5.11
N GLY A 192 -9.24 4.89 4.10
CA GLY A 192 -10.44 4.55 3.36
C GLY A 192 -10.90 5.68 2.43
N ASN A 193 -10.96 5.40 1.12
CA ASN A 193 -11.44 6.32 0.08
C ASN A 193 -12.86 5.99 -0.42
N GLY A 194 -13.46 4.91 0.08
CA GLY A 194 -14.75 4.40 -0.38
C GLY A 194 -15.77 4.19 0.75
N ALA A 195 -16.87 3.49 0.45
CA ALA A 195 -17.80 3.06 1.49
C ALA A 195 -17.21 1.90 2.33
N ASN A 196 -16.53 0.97 1.66
CA ASN A 196 -15.92 -0.20 2.27
C ASN A 196 -14.51 -0.40 1.70
N THR A 197 -13.60 -0.80 2.57
CA THR A 197 -12.19 -1.06 2.30
C THR A 197 -11.84 -2.40 2.93
N ASN A 198 -11.19 -3.28 2.17
CA ASN A 198 -10.72 -4.56 2.68
C ASN A 198 -9.34 -4.42 3.33
N LEU A 199 -9.13 -5.17 4.41
CA LEU A 199 -7.85 -5.31 5.09
C LEU A 199 -7.43 -6.78 5.11
N GLY A 200 -6.54 -7.13 4.19
CA GLY A 200 -5.87 -8.42 4.14
C GLY A 200 -5.09 -8.72 5.42
N GLY A 201 -5.02 -10.01 5.76
CA GLY A 201 -4.34 -10.48 6.96
C GLY A 201 -2.82 -10.27 6.92
N PHE A 202 -2.21 -10.09 8.10
CA PHE A 202 -0.76 -10.07 8.30
C PHE A 202 -0.41 -10.43 9.75
N SER A 203 0.83 -10.83 10.03
CA SER A 203 1.26 -11.19 11.38
C SER A 203 2.60 -10.53 11.70
N ASP A 204 2.55 -9.40 12.39
CA ASP A 204 3.71 -8.66 12.86
C ASP A 204 3.36 -7.81 14.09
N THR A 205 3.96 -8.14 15.24
CA THR A 205 3.67 -7.49 16.53
C THR A 205 4.39 -6.18 16.75
N ASP A 206 5.06 -5.63 15.74
CA ASP A 206 5.63 -4.29 15.74
C ASP A 206 4.77 -3.28 14.94
N ILE A 207 3.79 -3.74 14.16
CA ILE A 207 2.91 -2.86 13.37
C ILE A 207 1.67 -2.44 14.18
N ASN A 208 1.47 -1.12 14.34
CA ASN A 208 0.20 -0.57 14.82
C ASN A 208 -0.76 -0.38 13.64
N ILE A 209 -2.04 -0.72 13.80
CA ILE A 209 -3.11 -0.34 12.87
C ILE A 209 -3.80 0.91 13.42
N ARG A 210 -3.99 1.92 12.57
CA ARG A 210 -4.79 3.11 12.88
C ARG A 210 -5.84 3.32 11.81
N LYS A 211 -7.11 3.17 12.18
CA LYS A 211 -8.23 3.66 11.36
C LYS A 211 -8.38 5.15 11.64
N SER A 212 -8.38 5.98 10.60
CA SER A 212 -8.49 7.44 10.73
C SER A 212 -9.58 8.10 9.89
N GLY A 213 -10.01 7.48 8.78
CA GLY A 213 -11.05 8.05 7.92
C GLY A 213 -12.43 7.42 8.07
N SER A 214 -13.23 7.56 7.03
CA SER A 214 -14.69 7.37 7.09
C SER A 214 -15.21 6.07 6.50
N SER A 215 -14.39 5.25 5.86
CA SER A 215 -14.84 3.96 5.30
C SER A 215 -15.08 2.91 6.38
N ASN A 216 -15.92 1.92 6.08
CA ASN A 216 -15.84 0.63 6.77
C ASN A 216 -14.54 -0.06 6.40
N ILE A 217 -13.77 -0.51 7.39
CA ILE A 217 -12.62 -1.39 7.17
C ILE A 217 -13.07 -2.80 7.51
N THR A 218 -13.06 -3.73 6.56
CA THR A 218 -13.46 -5.13 6.79
C THR A 218 -12.23 -6.02 6.69
N THR A 219 -11.97 -6.81 7.72
CA THR A 219 -10.88 -7.79 7.68
C THR A 219 -11.19 -8.88 6.68
N THR A 220 -10.19 -9.33 5.93
CA THR A 220 -10.31 -10.45 4.97
C THR A 220 -9.27 -11.53 5.21
N GLY A 221 -8.49 -11.40 6.29
CA GLY A 221 -7.56 -12.40 6.79
C GLY A 221 -7.21 -12.14 8.26
N ASN A 222 -6.64 -13.15 8.91
CA ASN A 222 -6.24 -13.05 10.31
C ASN A 222 -5.15 -11.99 10.50
N ILE A 223 -5.19 -11.28 11.62
CA ILE A 223 -4.25 -10.21 11.93
C ILE A 223 -3.64 -10.45 13.30
N ASP A 224 -2.31 -10.49 13.37
CA ASP A 224 -1.57 -10.29 14.62
C ASP A 224 -0.82 -8.98 14.52
N CYS A 225 -1.17 -8.01 15.37
CA CYS A 225 -0.57 -6.69 15.32
C CYS A 225 -0.07 -6.23 16.69
N ARG A 226 0.70 -5.14 16.67
CA ARG A 226 1.12 -4.45 17.87
C ARG A 226 -0.07 -3.81 18.58
N ALA A 227 -0.82 -2.98 17.86
CA ALA A 227 -1.90 -2.20 18.41
C ALA A 227 -3.01 -1.98 17.38
N LEU A 228 -4.22 -1.71 17.85
CA LEU A 228 -5.34 -1.27 17.01
C LEU A 228 -5.93 0.01 17.60
N ALA A 229 -5.98 1.09 16.82
CA ALA A 229 -6.65 2.31 17.22
C ALA A 229 -7.68 2.74 16.18
N LEU A 230 -8.91 3.00 16.64
CA LEU A 230 -9.90 3.78 15.93
C LEU A 230 -9.85 5.19 16.54
N ASN A 231 -9.22 6.12 15.83
CA ASN A 231 -9.00 7.47 16.32
C ASN A 231 -10.32 8.25 16.49
N SER A 232 -10.30 9.34 17.28
CA SER A 232 -11.49 10.18 17.53
C SER A 232 -12.12 10.81 16.28
N GLY A 233 -11.35 11.00 15.20
CA GLY A 233 -11.86 11.45 13.90
C GLY A 233 -12.51 10.34 13.06
N SER A 234 -12.33 9.08 13.45
CA SER A 234 -12.83 7.94 12.72
C SER A 234 -14.34 7.84 12.84
N SER A 235 -14.99 7.57 11.71
CA SER A 235 -16.41 7.22 11.65
C SER A 235 -16.57 5.80 11.08
N ASN A 236 -17.80 5.26 11.11
CA ASN A 236 -18.11 3.91 10.63
C ASN A 236 -17.29 2.80 11.34
N SER A 237 -17.24 1.61 10.76
CA SER A 237 -16.79 0.41 11.48
C SER A 237 -15.39 -0.08 11.08
N PHE A 238 -14.65 -0.64 12.03
CA PHE A 238 -13.65 -1.67 11.80
C PHE A 238 -14.34 -3.02 12.06
N ILE A 239 -14.54 -3.81 11.02
CA ILE A 239 -15.41 -4.99 11.01
C ILE A 239 -14.55 -6.25 10.96
N ILE A 240 -14.83 -7.15 11.89
CA ILE A 240 -14.29 -8.51 11.95
C ILE A 240 -15.42 -9.46 11.55
N ASP A 241 -15.25 -10.21 10.46
CA ASP A 241 -16.28 -11.09 9.90
C ASP A 241 -15.73 -12.48 9.58
N GLY A 242 -15.25 -13.16 10.62
CA GLY A 242 -14.78 -14.54 10.57
C GLY A 242 -13.31 -14.69 10.89
N GLU A 243 -12.56 -13.60 10.85
CA GLU A 243 -11.13 -13.56 11.13
C GLU A 243 -10.81 -13.62 12.63
N THR A 244 -9.57 -13.99 12.92
CA THR A 244 -8.97 -13.87 14.25
C THR A 244 -8.03 -12.68 14.26
N ILE A 245 -8.30 -11.74 15.17
CA ILE A 245 -7.50 -10.53 15.36
C ILE A 245 -6.86 -10.58 16.74
N THR A 246 -5.54 -10.62 16.79
CA THR A 246 -4.74 -10.58 18.02
C THR A 246 -4.00 -9.26 18.11
N VAL A 247 -4.22 -8.52 19.20
CA VAL A 247 -3.56 -7.25 19.47
C VAL A 247 -2.66 -7.38 20.69
N SER A 248 -1.36 -7.22 20.49
CA SER A 248 -0.37 -7.57 21.51
C SER A 248 -0.11 -6.49 22.56
N GLN A 249 -0.40 -5.21 22.31
CA GLN A 249 -0.01 -4.11 23.22
C GLN A 249 -1.17 -3.27 23.73
N TYR A 250 -1.89 -2.58 22.86
CA TYR A 250 -3.00 -1.70 23.27
C TYR A 250 -4.09 -1.65 22.21
N VAL A 251 -5.30 -1.33 22.64
CA VAL A 251 -6.44 -1.08 21.78
C VAL A 251 -7.06 0.24 22.19
N SER A 252 -7.33 1.14 21.25
CA SER A 252 -8.03 2.40 21.52
C SER A 252 -9.23 2.53 20.59
N VAL A 253 -10.41 2.76 21.15
CA VAL A 253 -11.65 2.99 20.41
C VAL A 253 -12.17 4.37 20.81
N GLU A 254 -11.65 5.39 20.14
CA GLU A 254 -11.93 6.81 20.42
C GLU A 254 -13.00 7.39 19.48
N GLY A 255 -13.20 6.77 18.32
CA GLY A 255 -14.26 7.08 17.36
C GLY A 255 -14.73 5.81 16.63
N GLY A 256 -15.80 5.94 15.84
CA GLY A 256 -16.36 4.83 15.06
C GLY A 256 -16.82 3.63 15.91
N THR A 257 -16.85 2.45 15.28
CA THR A 257 -17.27 1.19 15.88
C THR A 257 -16.22 0.09 15.63
N LEU A 258 -15.72 -0.56 16.67
CA LEU A 258 -15.07 -1.86 16.54
C LEU A 258 -16.18 -2.93 16.53
N GLN A 259 -16.48 -3.49 15.37
CA GLN A 259 -17.58 -4.42 15.16
C GLN A 259 -17.07 -5.85 14.95
N ILE A 260 -17.66 -6.80 15.67
CA ILE A 260 -17.40 -8.22 15.53
C ILE A 260 -18.72 -8.87 15.10
N THR A 261 -18.84 -9.12 13.80
CA THR A 261 -19.99 -9.84 13.22
C THR A 261 -19.82 -11.35 13.43
N SER A 262 -18.58 -11.84 13.25
CA SER A 262 -18.19 -13.21 13.53
C SER A 262 -16.66 -13.29 13.72
N GLY A 263 -16.10 -14.45 14.08
CA GLY A 263 -14.66 -14.59 14.35
C GLY A 263 -14.26 -14.26 15.78
N SER A 264 -13.05 -13.73 15.98
CA SER A 264 -12.57 -13.37 17.32
C SER A 264 -11.64 -12.16 17.36
N PHE A 265 -11.75 -11.40 18.44
CA PHE A 265 -10.82 -10.32 18.78
C PHE A 265 -10.19 -10.60 20.15
N THR A 266 -8.86 -10.61 20.23
CA THR A 266 -8.13 -10.83 21.48
C THR A 266 -7.10 -9.73 21.69
N ALA A 267 -7.18 -9.03 22.81
CA ALA A 267 -6.15 -8.08 23.22
C ALA A 267 -5.32 -8.70 24.37
N THR A 268 -4.09 -9.14 24.11
CA THR A 268 -3.35 -10.04 25.02
C THR A 268 -2.68 -9.32 26.19
N LYS A 269 -1.86 -8.28 25.96
CA LYS A 269 -1.14 -7.62 27.07
C LYS A 269 -1.88 -6.44 27.66
N ASN A 270 -2.46 -5.57 26.84
CA ASN A 270 -3.08 -4.32 27.29
C ASN A 270 -2.17 -3.48 28.23
N THR A 271 -0.86 -3.42 27.96
CA THR A 271 0.13 -2.72 28.81
C THR A 271 0.81 -1.51 28.15
N GLY A 272 0.61 -1.28 26.84
CA GLY A 272 1.21 -0.15 26.10
C GLY A 272 0.45 1.18 26.25
N SER A 273 1.09 2.31 25.90
CA SER A 273 0.54 3.68 26.00
C SER A 273 0.54 4.41 24.65
N THR A 274 -0.49 5.22 24.38
CA THR A 274 -0.56 6.22 23.28
C THR A 274 -0.23 7.65 23.73
N ASN A 275 0.52 7.83 24.82
CA ASN A 275 0.71 9.10 25.54
C ASN A 275 -0.55 9.65 26.26
N LEU A 276 -1.74 9.05 26.05
CA LEU A 276 -3.00 9.46 26.71
C LEU A 276 -3.68 8.33 27.51
N TYR A 277 -3.60 7.08 27.05
CA TYR A 277 -4.25 5.92 27.71
C TYR A 277 -3.36 4.68 27.67
N THR A 278 -3.35 3.90 28.76
CA THR A 278 -2.66 2.61 28.84
C THR A 278 -3.65 1.46 28.70
N GLY A 279 -3.34 0.48 27.85
CA GLY A 279 -4.12 -0.75 27.71
C GLY A 279 -5.33 -0.66 26.77
N PHE A 280 -6.43 -1.30 27.14
CA PHE A 280 -7.67 -1.25 26.37
C PHE A 280 -8.46 0.02 26.73
N ASN A 281 -8.66 0.91 25.76
CA ASN A 281 -9.32 2.19 25.94
C ASN A 281 -10.57 2.29 25.06
N LEU A 282 -11.68 2.70 25.67
CA LEU A 282 -12.93 3.03 24.99
C LEU A 282 -13.32 4.45 25.40
N ASN A 283 -13.10 5.41 24.51
CA ASN A 283 -13.25 6.83 24.81
C ASN A 283 -13.83 7.60 23.61
N GLY A 284 -15.08 7.29 23.25
CA GLY A 284 -15.85 8.03 22.24
C GLY A 284 -16.39 7.16 21.11
N GLY A 285 -15.77 6.01 20.84
CA GLY A 285 -16.29 5.02 19.90
C GLY A 285 -17.19 3.98 20.56
N THR A 286 -17.57 2.97 19.78
CA THR A 286 -18.43 1.84 20.18
C THR A 286 -17.70 0.53 19.97
N ILE A 287 -17.97 -0.45 20.83
CA ILE A 287 -17.66 -1.86 20.56
C ILE A 287 -18.99 -2.54 20.31
N ASP A 288 -19.11 -3.21 19.18
CA ASP A 288 -20.30 -3.93 18.77
C ASP A 288 -19.94 -5.40 18.55
N VAL A 289 -20.67 -6.30 19.19
CA VAL A 289 -20.40 -7.75 19.16
C VAL A 289 -21.69 -8.46 18.81
N ASP A 290 -21.99 -8.48 17.52
CA ASP A 290 -23.15 -9.16 16.94
C ASP A 290 -22.95 -10.68 16.88
N GLY A 291 -21.69 -11.13 16.91
CA GLY A 291 -21.30 -12.52 16.95
C GLY A 291 -19.82 -12.71 17.33
N GLY A 292 -19.33 -13.95 17.26
CA GLY A 292 -17.94 -14.26 17.58
C GLY A 292 -17.58 -14.12 19.06
N THR A 293 -16.30 -13.82 19.34
CA THR A 293 -15.79 -13.61 20.70
C THR A 293 -14.91 -12.38 20.79
N MET A 294 -14.95 -11.72 21.95
CA MET A 294 -13.99 -10.70 22.33
C MET A 294 -13.33 -11.12 23.64
N SER A 295 -11.99 -11.09 23.68
CA SER A 295 -11.18 -11.45 24.85
C SER A 295 -10.20 -10.34 25.20
N PHE A 296 -10.02 -10.11 26.50
CA PHE A 296 -9.10 -9.12 27.04
C PHE A 296 -8.16 -9.79 28.05
N GLY A 297 -6.86 -9.50 27.95
CA GLY A 297 -5.81 -10.09 28.80
C GLY A 297 -5.23 -11.39 28.24
N GLU A 298 -4.15 -11.86 28.87
CA GLU A 298 -3.55 -13.17 28.57
C GLU A 298 -4.49 -14.28 29.04
N GLN A 299 -4.57 -15.39 28.30
CA GLN A 299 -5.42 -16.54 28.65
C GLN A 299 -5.09 -17.16 30.02
N SER A 300 -3.92 -16.82 30.59
CA SER A 300 -3.44 -17.29 31.89
C SER A 300 -3.77 -16.42 33.10
N ASP A 301 -4.33 -15.22 32.92
CA ASP A 301 -4.79 -14.39 34.04
C ASP A 301 -6.08 -14.99 34.61
N LYS A 302 -5.91 -15.90 35.57
CA LYS A 302 -7.00 -16.60 36.27
C LYS A 302 -7.83 -15.71 37.20
N THR A 303 -7.80 -14.38 37.05
CA THR A 303 -8.79 -13.51 37.69
C THR A 303 -10.01 -13.47 36.78
N SER A 304 -10.93 -14.38 37.04
CA SER A 304 -12.13 -14.69 36.25
C SER A 304 -13.17 -13.56 36.11
N ASP A 305 -12.82 -12.29 36.30
CA ASP A 305 -13.80 -11.20 36.34
C ASP A 305 -13.42 -10.03 35.42
N LEU A 306 -14.41 -9.58 34.65
CA LEU A 306 -14.42 -8.29 33.96
C LEU A 306 -14.26 -7.17 35.02
N ASN A 307 -13.07 -6.57 35.13
CA ASN A 307 -12.79 -5.54 36.12
C ASN A 307 -13.34 -4.17 35.68
N ILE A 308 -14.62 -3.89 36.00
CA ILE A 308 -15.25 -2.58 35.79
C ILE A 308 -14.98 -1.71 37.02
N ASN A 309 -13.94 -0.88 36.97
CA ASN A 309 -13.65 0.11 38.01
C ASN A 309 -14.57 1.34 37.87
N GLY A 310 -15.84 1.15 38.16
CA GLY A 310 -16.89 2.16 38.14
C GLY A 310 -18.15 1.64 38.84
N ARG A 311 -18.89 2.50 39.55
CA ARG A 311 -19.90 2.09 40.54
C ARG A 311 -21.07 1.23 40.02
N TYR A 312 -21.26 1.08 38.71
CA TYR A 312 -22.45 0.40 38.17
C TYR A 312 -22.17 -0.34 36.84
N PHE A 313 -22.12 -1.66 36.88
CA PHE A 313 -22.48 -2.50 35.73
C PHE A 313 -23.99 -2.75 35.80
N ARG A 314 -24.79 -2.07 34.97
CA ARG A 314 -26.24 -2.28 34.91
C ARG A 314 -26.56 -3.37 33.89
N CYS A 315 -26.65 -4.61 34.37
CA CYS A 315 -27.30 -5.69 33.62
C CYS A 315 -28.81 -5.55 33.77
N PHE A 316 -29.54 -5.33 32.68
CA PHE A 316 -31.00 -5.38 32.67
C PHE A 316 -31.43 -6.83 32.56
N ARG A 317 -32.00 -7.40 33.63
CA ARG A 317 -32.85 -8.59 33.51
C ARG A 317 -34.23 -8.14 33.06
N TRP A 318 -34.63 -8.52 31.86
CA TRP A 318 -36.06 -8.63 31.55
C TRP A 318 -36.60 -9.85 32.30
N ASN A 319 -37.42 -9.61 33.32
CA ASN A 319 -38.33 -10.63 33.81
C ASN A 319 -39.58 -10.58 32.93
N LEU A 320 -39.87 -11.68 32.22
CA LEU A 320 -41.15 -11.91 31.55
C LEU A 320 -42.28 -12.03 32.58
#